data_AF-A0AAV0NRR7-F1
#
_entry.id   AF-A0AAV0NRR7-F1
#
_cell.length_a   1.000
_cell.length_b   1.000
_cell.length_c   1.000
_cell.angle_alpha   90.00
_cell.angle_beta   90.00
_cell.angle_gamma   90.00
#
_symmetry.space_group_name_H-M   'P 1'
#
loop_
_entity.id
_entity.type
_entity.pdbx_description
1 polymer ?
#
loop_
_entity_poly.entity_id
_entity_poly.type
_entity_poly.pdbx_seq_one_letter_code
_entity_poly.pdbx_strand_id
1 'polypeptide(L)'
;MAFGSAMDGDLLEELDKFCKDGKAKEAVEILLKLQGMQVTVNFDCLLRLISVCGESMALKEAKQVHEHIMRAMSSPDVNTYNKIMEMYSKCGAMDDALDVFNNMPERDWISWDTMITWLAKNELGEDAIDLFTQFKEAGFRPNSKMFIGVFLACGVLGDMDEGMFHLISMKNDFDIIPTMEHHLSIVQMLGSAGYLDEALEFIHKMHLEQNVNVWETLMYLSRVQGNLELGDRCAEIVEQLDPTRLDKESKAGLVPVRASDIALVREKKLASQNLLERRTQGYRAGDKSSPDTDKIYGLLRNLKAQMIEAGYVPETRFVLHDVDQESKEEAIHAHSERLALAQGFLTSPARMPVRVTKNLRVCGDCHNACKIISYIVGRQLIMRDNKRFHHMKDGVCSCNDYW
;
A
#
# COMPACT_ATOMS: atom_id res chain seq x y z
N MET A 1 -44.77 -5.10 -15.87
CA MET A 1 -43.51 -5.78 -16.24
C MET A 1 -42.55 -4.85 -17.00
N ALA A 2 -42.99 -3.99 -17.92
CA ALA A 2 -42.08 -3.09 -18.67
C ALA A 2 -41.35 -2.00 -17.84
N PHE A 3 -41.94 -1.53 -16.72
CA PHE A 3 -41.31 -0.55 -15.84
C PHE A 3 -40.18 -1.15 -14.96
N GLY A 4 -40.22 -2.45 -14.67
CA GLY A 4 -39.18 -3.12 -13.86
C GLY A 4 -37.88 -3.28 -14.64
N SER A 5 -37.95 -3.75 -15.89
CA SER A 5 -36.74 -4.01 -16.69
C SER A 5 -35.97 -2.73 -17.08
N ALA A 6 -36.65 -1.59 -17.21
CA ALA A 6 -35.99 -0.31 -17.47
C ALA A 6 -35.21 0.18 -16.23
N MET A 7 -35.85 0.08 -15.05
CA MET A 7 -35.22 0.44 -13.77
C MET A 7 -34.02 -0.46 -13.43
N ASP A 8 -34.12 -1.76 -13.74
CA ASP A 8 -33.02 -2.72 -13.56
C ASP A 8 -31.82 -2.36 -14.46
N GLY A 9 -32.08 -1.95 -15.71
CA GLY A 9 -31.06 -1.50 -16.66
C GLY A 9 -30.34 -0.23 -16.19
N ASP A 10 -31.10 0.77 -15.74
CA ASP A 10 -30.54 2.04 -15.25
C ASP A 10 -29.60 1.82 -14.05
N LEU A 11 -29.99 0.93 -13.11
CA LEU A 11 -29.17 0.60 -11.94
C LEU A 11 -27.88 -0.16 -12.31
N LEU A 12 -27.92 -1.04 -13.31
CA LEU A 12 -26.73 -1.73 -13.81
C LEU A 12 -25.75 -0.76 -14.50
N GLU A 13 -26.26 0.21 -15.25
CA GLU A 13 -25.43 1.27 -15.85
C GLU A 13 -24.83 2.18 -14.77
N GLU A 14 -25.61 2.55 -13.75
CA GLU A 14 -25.15 3.35 -12.62
C GLU A 14 -24.05 2.62 -11.83
N LEU A 15 -24.24 1.32 -11.58
CA LEU A 15 -23.23 0.46 -10.95
C LEU A 15 -21.92 0.46 -11.72
N ASP A 16 -21.99 0.22 -13.03
CA ASP A 16 -20.80 0.18 -13.90
C ASP A 16 -20.09 1.54 -13.94
N LYS A 17 -20.86 2.63 -13.98
CA LYS A 17 -20.33 4.00 -13.89
C LYS A 17 -19.60 4.24 -12.57
N PHE A 18 -20.19 3.87 -11.42
CA PHE A 18 -19.51 4.04 -10.13
C PHE A 18 -18.24 3.18 -10.02
N CYS A 19 -18.23 1.99 -10.63
CA CYS A 19 -17.02 1.19 -10.73
C CYS A 19 -15.94 1.94 -11.54
N LYS A 20 -16.28 2.48 -12.71
CA LYS A 20 -15.35 3.26 -13.55
C LYS A 20 -14.82 4.51 -12.85
N ASP A 21 -15.66 5.15 -12.03
CA ASP A 21 -15.31 6.33 -11.23
C ASP A 21 -14.51 5.97 -9.95
N GLY A 22 -14.31 4.68 -9.64
CA GLY A 22 -13.60 4.23 -8.43
C GLY A 22 -14.40 4.41 -7.12
N LYS A 23 -15.71 4.63 -7.22
CA LYS A 23 -16.63 4.92 -6.10
C LYS A 23 -17.15 3.62 -5.48
N ALA A 24 -16.28 2.94 -4.73
CA ALA A 24 -16.56 1.63 -4.15
C ALA A 24 -17.85 1.60 -3.30
N LYS A 25 -18.04 2.61 -2.44
CA LYS A 25 -19.18 2.67 -1.52
C LYS A 25 -20.50 2.78 -2.28
N GLU A 26 -20.61 3.76 -3.17
CA GLU A 26 -21.79 3.98 -4.00
C GLU A 26 -22.08 2.77 -4.89
N ALA A 27 -21.05 2.18 -5.50
CA ALA A 27 -21.19 0.98 -6.32
C ALA A 27 -21.76 -0.20 -5.50
N VAL A 28 -21.25 -0.45 -4.29
CA VAL A 28 -21.76 -1.53 -3.44
C VAL A 28 -23.17 -1.24 -2.90
N GLU A 29 -23.51 0.01 -2.63
CA GLU A 29 -24.90 0.39 -2.29
C GLU A 29 -25.88 0.02 -3.43
N ILE A 30 -25.50 0.23 -4.69
CA ILE A 30 -26.29 -0.21 -5.85
C ILE A 30 -26.33 -1.74 -5.96
N LEU A 31 -25.20 -2.42 -5.77
CA LEU A 31 -25.15 -3.90 -5.75
C LEU A 31 -26.13 -4.49 -4.74
N LEU A 32 -26.20 -3.95 -3.53
CA LEU A 32 -27.09 -4.43 -2.48
C LEU A 32 -28.58 -4.18 -2.82
N LYS A 33 -28.90 -3.08 -3.50
CA LYS A 33 -30.26 -2.83 -4.03
C LYS A 33 -30.63 -3.85 -5.11
N LEU A 34 -29.74 -4.08 -6.08
CA LEU A 34 -29.93 -5.07 -7.13
C LEU A 34 -30.11 -6.48 -6.55
N GLN A 35 -29.33 -6.83 -5.51
CA GLN A 35 -29.48 -8.08 -4.79
C GLN A 35 -30.87 -8.19 -4.13
N GLY A 36 -31.36 -7.13 -3.48
CA GLY A 36 -32.70 -7.11 -2.88
C GLY A 36 -33.83 -7.25 -3.89
N MET A 37 -33.59 -6.82 -5.13
CA MET A 37 -34.50 -6.97 -6.27
C MET A 37 -34.33 -8.30 -7.02
N GLN A 38 -33.40 -9.16 -6.59
CA GLN A 38 -33.04 -10.42 -7.25
C GLN A 38 -32.55 -10.25 -8.70
N VAL A 39 -31.98 -9.08 -9.02
CA VAL A 39 -31.36 -8.82 -10.32
C VAL A 39 -29.94 -9.36 -10.32
N THR A 40 -29.63 -10.21 -11.30
CA THR A 40 -28.30 -10.81 -11.44
C THR A 40 -27.31 -9.79 -12.01
N VAL A 41 -26.23 -9.54 -11.26
CA VAL A 41 -25.09 -8.75 -11.75
C VAL A 41 -24.15 -9.67 -12.51
N ASN A 42 -23.67 -9.23 -13.67
CA ASN A 42 -22.75 -10.03 -14.47
C ASN A 42 -21.37 -10.16 -13.80
N PHE A 43 -20.65 -11.23 -14.14
CA PHE A 43 -19.37 -11.54 -13.52
C PHE A 43 -18.30 -10.45 -13.78
N ASP A 44 -18.27 -9.86 -14.98
CA ASP A 44 -17.32 -8.80 -15.31
C ASP A 44 -17.49 -7.55 -14.44
N CYS A 45 -18.72 -7.19 -14.09
CA CYS A 45 -19.02 -6.08 -13.19
C CYS A 45 -18.59 -6.43 -11.75
N LEU A 46 -18.81 -7.67 -11.30
CA LEU A 46 -18.31 -8.14 -10.00
C LEU A 46 -16.78 -8.08 -9.94
N LEU A 47 -16.07 -8.49 -11.00
CA LEU A 47 -14.61 -8.36 -11.06
C LEU A 47 -14.14 -6.90 -11.00
N ARG A 48 -14.86 -5.98 -11.66
CA ARG A 48 -14.59 -4.53 -11.56
C ARG A 48 -14.82 -4.02 -10.13
N LEU A 49 -15.90 -4.44 -9.48
CA LEU A 49 -16.19 -4.10 -8.08
C LEU A 49 -15.08 -4.57 -7.13
N ILE A 50 -14.60 -5.81 -7.28
CA ILE A 50 -13.48 -6.35 -6.50
C ILE A 50 -12.24 -5.46 -6.70
N SER A 51 -11.91 -5.11 -7.94
CA SER A 51 -10.76 -4.25 -8.24
C SER A 51 -10.89 -2.88 -7.59
N VAL A 52 -12.05 -2.24 -7.73
CA VAL A 52 -12.34 -0.91 -7.17
C VAL A 52 -12.29 -0.94 -5.64
N CYS A 53 -12.84 -1.97 -4.99
CA CYS A 53 -12.76 -2.11 -3.55
C CYS A 53 -11.31 -2.24 -3.06
N GLY A 54 -10.49 -3.03 -3.75
CA GLY A 54 -9.06 -3.16 -3.43
C GLY A 54 -8.30 -1.86 -3.65
N GLU A 55 -8.47 -1.22 -4.81
CA GLU A 55 -7.75 0.01 -5.17
C GLU A 55 -8.12 1.20 -4.28
N SER A 56 -9.39 1.30 -3.89
CA SER A 56 -9.89 2.31 -2.95
C SER A 56 -9.71 1.90 -1.48
N MET A 57 -9.15 0.71 -1.20
CA MET A 57 -8.98 0.13 0.14
C MET A 57 -10.28 0.11 0.96
N ALA A 58 -11.39 -0.07 0.28
CA ALA A 58 -12.74 -0.01 0.82
C ALA A 58 -13.09 -1.36 1.49
N LEU A 59 -12.46 -1.67 2.63
CA LEU A 59 -12.56 -3.00 3.25
C LEU A 59 -14.00 -3.39 3.61
N LYS A 60 -14.82 -2.43 4.05
CA LYS A 60 -16.22 -2.71 4.41
C LYS A 60 -16.99 -3.17 3.17
N GLU A 61 -16.84 -2.43 2.08
CA GLU A 61 -17.42 -2.71 0.77
C GLU A 61 -16.86 -4.02 0.20
N ALA A 62 -15.55 -4.27 0.33
CA ALA A 62 -14.88 -5.50 -0.07
C ALA A 62 -15.50 -6.73 0.60
N LYS A 63 -15.79 -6.67 1.92
CA LYS A 63 -16.46 -7.76 2.63
C LYS A 63 -17.89 -7.99 2.11
N GLN A 64 -18.62 -6.94 1.80
CA GLN A 64 -19.98 -7.04 1.22
C GLN A 64 -19.96 -7.66 -0.19
N VAL A 65 -18.98 -7.28 -1.03
CA VAL A 65 -18.79 -7.87 -2.36
C VAL A 65 -18.41 -9.34 -2.28
N HIS A 66 -17.47 -9.70 -1.39
CA HIS A 66 -17.09 -11.09 -1.16
C HIS A 66 -18.30 -11.93 -0.71
N GLU A 67 -19.08 -11.44 0.26
CA GLU A 67 -20.28 -12.14 0.71
C GLU A 67 -21.33 -12.28 -0.40
N HIS A 68 -21.51 -11.25 -1.24
CA HIS A 68 -22.37 -11.32 -2.40
C HIS A 68 -21.93 -12.42 -3.38
N ILE A 69 -20.65 -12.46 -3.73
CA ILE A 69 -20.08 -13.45 -4.65
C ILE A 69 -20.29 -14.87 -4.12
N MET A 70 -19.99 -15.10 -2.83
CA MET A 70 -20.17 -16.41 -2.19
C MET A 70 -21.62 -16.86 -2.12
N ARG A 71 -22.58 -15.92 -2.08
CA ARG A 71 -24.01 -16.22 -2.16
C ARG A 71 -24.50 -16.44 -3.59
N ALA A 72 -23.96 -15.72 -4.56
CA ALA A 72 -24.39 -15.76 -5.96
C ALA A 72 -23.77 -16.93 -6.75
N MET A 73 -22.57 -17.38 -6.36
CA MET A 73 -21.83 -18.44 -7.04
C MET A 73 -21.73 -19.66 -6.14
N SER A 74 -22.32 -20.79 -6.57
CA SER A 74 -22.29 -22.05 -5.81
C SER A 74 -20.90 -22.69 -5.74
N SER A 75 -20.05 -22.42 -6.74
CA SER A 75 -18.66 -22.91 -6.80
C SER A 75 -17.80 -21.89 -7.55
N PRO A 76 -17.28 -20.85 -6.85
CA PRO A 76 -16.32 -19.92 -7.44
C PRO A 76 -15.08 -20.65 -7.96
N ASP A 77 -14.55 -20.21 -9.11
CA ASP A 77 -13.30 -20.75 -9.65
C ASP A 77 -12.06 -20.18 -8.95
N VAL A 78 -10.91 -20.81 -9.15
CA VAL A 78 -9.63 -20.40 -8.56
C VAL A 78 -9.28 -18.93 -8.89
N ASN A 79 -9.62 -18.47 -10.09
CA ASN A 79 -9.41 -17.09 -10.49
C ASN A 79 -10.24 -16.10 -9.65
N THR A 80 -11.50 -16.43 -9.34
CA THR A 80 -12.36 -15.62 -8.47
C THR A 80 -11.76 -15.51 -7.06
N TYR A 81 -11.29 -16.62 -6.49
CA TYR A 81 -10.60 -16.63 -5.20
C TYR A 81 -9.32 -15.78 -5.22
N ASN A 82 -8.48 -15.92 -6.25
CA ASN A 82 -7.27 -15.12 -6.43
C ASN A 82 -7.59 -13.60 -6.46
N LYS A 83 -8.70 -13.21 -7.10
CA LYS A 83 -9.14 -11.80 -7.15
C LYS A 83 -9.64 -11.28 -5.80
N ILE A 84 -10.38 -12.11 -5.05
CA ILE A 84 -10.85 -11.77 -3.69
C ILE A 84 -9.65 -11.62 -2.74
N MET A 85 -8.68 -12.54 -2.80
CA MET A 85 -7.42 -12.44 -2.04
C MET A 85 -6.65 -11.16 -2.36
N GLU A 86 -6.50 -10.84 -3.66
CA GLU A 86 -5.83 -9.61 -4.11
C GLU A 86 -6.53 -8.36 -3.57
N MET A 87 -7.88 -8.35 -3.53
CA MET A 87 -8.68 -7.26 -2.98
C MET A 87 -8.45 -7.07 -1.48
N TYR A 88 -8.49 -8.13 -0.69
CA TYR A 88 -8.21 -8.04 0.76
C TYR A 88 -6.77 -7.59 1.03
N SER A 89 -5.82 -8.12 0.26
CA SER A 89 -4.41 -7.75 0.35
C SER A 89 -4.18 -6.27 0.07
N LYS A 90 -4.84 -5.71 -0.96
CA LYS A 90 -4.82 -4.27 -1.25
C LYS A 90 -5.49 -3.43 -0.16
N CYS A 91 -6.46 -3.98 0.56
CA CYS A 91 -7.07 -3.34 1.73
C CYS A 91 -6.20 -3.40 2.99
N GLY A 92 -5.03 -4.06 2.94
CA GLY A 92 -4.19 -4.34 4.10
C GLY A 92 -4.86 -5.27 5.12
N ALA A 93 -5.78 -6.12 4.66
CA ALA A 93 -6.50 -7.09 5.49
C ALA A 93 -5.94 -8.50 5.22
N MET A 94 -4.68 -8.73 5.61
CA MET A 94 -3.98 -9.97 5.29
C MET A 94 -4.56 -11.19 5.99
N ASP A 95 -5.13 -11.05 7.18
CA ASP A 95 -5.86 -12.14 7.85
C ASP A 95 -7.05 -12.62 7.00
N ASP A 96 -7.87 -11.67 6.50
CA ASP A 96 -8.99 -12.00 5.60
C ASP A 96 -8.47 -12.63 4.28
N ALA A 97 -7.32 -12.19 3.76
CA ALA A 97 -6.73 -12.76 2.54
C ALA A 97 -6.20 -14.19 2.78
N LEU A 98 -5.55 -14.44 3.91
CA LEU A 98 -5.07 -15.76 4.33
C LEU A 98 -6.23 -16.72 4.59
N ASP A 99 -7.32 -16.24 5.21
CA ASP A 99 -8.53 -17.03 5.40
C ASP A 99 -9.11 -17.49 4.06
N VAL A 100 -9.18 -16.58 3.07
CA VAL A 100 -9.62 -16.96 1.72
C VAL A 100 -8.67 -18.01 1.14
N PHE A 101 -7.36 -17.77 1.17
CA PHE A 101 -6.35 -18.69 0.65
C PHE A 101 -6.43 -20.07 1.29
N ASN A 102 -6.57 -20.15 2.61
CA ASN A 102 -6.63 -21.40 3.39
C ASN A 102 -7.92 -22.20 3.13
N ASN A 103 -9.00 -21.53 2.76
CA ASN A 103 -10.29 -22.17 2.45
C ASN A 103 -10.52 -22.42 0.94
N MET A 104 -9.54 -22.13 0.08
CA MET A 104 -9.63 -22.46 -1.35
C MET A 104 -9.71 -23.98 -1.58
N PRO A 105 -10.67 -24.48 -2.37
CA PRO A 105 -10.74 -25.90 -2.73
C PRO A 105 -9.52 -26.37 -3.53
N GLU A 106 -9.05 -25.52 -4.43
CA GLU A 106 -7.87 -25.74 -5.27
C GLU A 106 -7.04 -24.46 -5.28
N ARG A 107 -5.71 -24.61 -5.33
CA ARG A 107 -4.76 -23.49 -5.43
C ARG A 107 -3.91 -23.70 -6.65
N ASP A 108 -3.83 -22.67 -7.49
CA ASP A 108 -2.94 -22.68 -8.64
C ASP A 108 -1.67 -21.89 -8.32
N TRP A 109 -0.75 -21.88 -9.29
CA TRP A 109 0.51 -21.15 -9.18
C TRP A 109 0.28 -19.64 -8.91
N ILE A 110 -0.82 -19.07 -9.43
CA ILE A 110 -1.18 -17.65 -9.23
C ILE A 110 -1.63 -17.39 -7.79
N SER A 111 -2.34 -18.34 -7.15
CA SER A 111 -2.74 -18.22 -5.73
C SER A 111 -1.52 -18.03 -4.83
N TRP A 112 -0.50 -18.87 -5.00
CA TRP A 112 0.73 -18.81 -4.21
C TRP A 112 1.53 -17.54 -4.50
N ASP A 113 1.74 -17.20 -5.79
CA ASP A 113 2.46 -15.98 -6.20
C ASP A 113 1.82 -14.72 -5.61
N THR A 114 0.49 -14.65 -5.67
CA THR A 114 -0.30 -13.53 -5.15
C THR A 114 -0.08 -13.38 -3.65
N MET A 115 -0.21 -14.46 -2.87
CA MET A 115 -0.05 -14.37 -1.42
C MET A 115 1.38 -14.03 -1.00
N ILE A 116 2.40 -14.69 -1.56
CA ILE A 116 3.80 -14.41 -1.23
C ILE A 116 4.12 -12.93 -1.50
N THR A 117 3.73 -12.44 -2.69
CA THR A 117 3.95 -11.05 -3.08
C THR A 117 3.23 -10.06 -2.16
N TRP A 118 1.99 -10.35 -1.78
CA TRP A 118 1.18 -9.43 -0.98
C TRP A 118 1.52 -9.46 0.51
N LEU A 119 1.96 -10.60 1.06
CA LEU A 119 2.53 -10.69 2.40
C LEU A 119 3.79 -9.80 2.47
N ALA A 120 4.71 -9.95 1.52
CA ALA A 120 5.91 -9.11 1.46
C ALA A 120 5.58 -7.61 1.33
N LYS A 121 4.63 -7.23 0.46
CA LYS A 121 4.18 -5.83 0.30
C LYS A 121 3.45 -5.27 1.52
N ASN A 122 2.90 -6.13 2.37
CA ASN A 122 2.30 -5.76 3.64
C ASN A 122 3.30 -5.80 4.80
N GLU A 123 4.60 -5.88 4.50
CA GLU A 123 5.69 -5.98 5.48
C GLU A 123 5.55 -7.20 6.41
N LEU A 124 4.95 -8.29 5.92
CA LEU A 124 4.86 -9.58 6.60
C LEU A 124 5.89 -10.53 5.96
N GLY A 125 7.18 -10.21 6.16
CA GLY A 125 8.29 -10.90 5.51
C GLY A 125 8.42 -12.37 5.91
N GLU A 126 8.26 -12.67 7.21
CA GLU A 126 8.37 -14.05 7.73
C GLU A 126 7.31 -14.95 7.09
N ASP A 127 6.04 -14.51 7.14
CA ASP A 127 4.91 -15.23 6.53
C ASP A 127 5.12 -15.46 5.02
N ALA A 128 5.73 -14.49 4.32
CA ALA A 128 6.01 -14.61 2.89
C ALA A 128 7.07 -15.70 2.59
N ILE A 129 8.14 -15.76 3.39
CA ILE A 129 9.21 -16.76 3.26
C ILE A 129 8.72 -18.16 3.66
N ASP A 130 7.92 -18.25 4.73
CA ASP A 130 7.29 -19.50 5.16
C ASP A 130 6.37 -20.05 4.06
N LEU A 131 5.55 -19.19 3.46
CA LEU A 131 4.65 -19.60 2.38
C LEU A 131 5.43 -19.99 1.11
N PHE A 132 6.54 -19.32 0.80
CA PHE A 132 7.44 -19.73 -0.29
C PHE A 132 8.11 -21.08 -0.02
N THR A 133 8.44 -21.38 1.24
CA THR A 133 8.98 -22.69 1.64
C THR A 133 7.93 -23.78 1.47
N GLN A 134 6.71 -23.57 1.96
CA GLN A 134 5.58 -24.50 1.77
C GLN A 134 5.28 -24.75 0.28
N PHE A 135 5.36 -23.71 -0.56
CA PHE A 135 5.19 -23.82 -2.01
C PHE A 135 6.21 -24.80 -2.63
N LYS A 136 7.49 -24.69 -2.24
CA LYS A 136 8.54 -25.63 -2.69
C LYS A 136 8.33 -27.05 -2.15
N GLU A 137 7.96 -27.18 -0.88
CA GLU A 137 7.69 -28.48 -0.23
C GLU A 137 6.50 -29.22 -0.84
N ALA A 138 5.50 -28.49 -1.34
CA ALA A 138 4.40 -29.02 -2.11
C ALA A 138 4.81 -29.49 -3.53
N GLY A 139 6.10 -29.42 -3.88
CA GLY A 139 6.66 -29.89 -5.14
C GLY A 139 6.51 -28.91 -6.31
N PHE A 140 6.05 -27.68 -6.06
CA PHE A 140 5.95 -26.68 -7.10
C PHE A 140 7.31 -26.01 -7.36
N ARG A 141 7.57 -25.72 -8.63
CA ARG A 141 8.76 -24.97 -9.05
C ARG A 141 8.46 -23.47 -9.05
N PRO A 142 9.25 -22.63 -8.35
CA PRO A 142 9.13 -21.19 -8.41
C PRO A 142 9.24 -20.69 -9.84
N ASN A 143 8.52 -19.60 -10.16
CA ASN A 143 8.77 -18.88 -11.40
C ASN A 143 9.45 -17.53 -11.12
N SER A 144 9.80 -16.83 -12.19
CA SER A 144 10.50 -15.54 -12.12
C SER A 144 9.84 -14.53 -11.18
N LYS A 145 8.51 -14.33 -11.27
CA LYS A 145 7.81 -13.29 -10.51
C LYS A 145 7.82 -13.55 -9.00
N MET A 146 7.75 -14.81 -8.58
CA MET A 146 7.82 -15.16 -7.14
C MET A 146 9.09 -14.66 -6.48
N PHE A 147 10.23 -14.71 -7.18
CA PHE A 147 11.50 -14.23 -6.63
C PHE A 147 11.51 -12.73 -6.34
N ILE A 148 10.77 -11.92 -7.10
CA ILE A 148 10.59 -10.50 -6.79
C ILE A 148 9.90 -10.32 -5.42
N GLY A 149 8.87 -11.12 -5.14
CA GLY A 149 8.21 -11.15 -3.84
C GLY A 149 9.13 -11.62 -2.71
N VAL A 150 9.94 -12.64 -2.97
CA VAL A 150 10.93 -13.18 -2.03
C VAL A 150 12.02 -12.16 -1.70
N PHE A 151 12.58 -11.45 -2.68
CA PHE A 151 13.57 -10.38 -2.43
C PHE A 151 12.98 -9.23 -1.63
N LEU A 152 11.72 -8.88 -1.89
CA LEU A 152 11.02 -7.89 -1.08
C LEU A 152 10.87 -8.37 0.37
N ALA A 153 10.50 -9.63 0.59
CA ALA A 153 10.40 -10.22 1.92
C ALA A 153 11.76 -10.21 2.65
N CYS A 154 12.84 -10.59 1.97
CA CYS A 154 14.20 -10.52 2.52
C CYS A 154 14.57 -9.08 2.92
N GLY A 155 14.16 -8.09 2.12
CA GLY A 155 14.37 -6.67 2.42
C GLY A 155 13.62 -6.22 3.68
N VAL A 156 12.37 -6.66 3.84
CA VAL A 156 11.57 -6.41 5.05
C VAL A 156 12.22 -7.03 6.29
N LEU A 157 12.78 -8.23 6.16
CA LEU A 157 13.45 -8.95 7.24
C LEU A 157 14.86 -8.43 7.55
N GLY A 158 15.46 -7.65 6.65
CA GLY A 158 16.86 -7.26 6.75
C GLY A 158 17.85 -8.38 6.41
N ASP A 159 17.39 -9.50 5.83
CA ASP A 159 18.21 -10.67 5.52
C ASP A 159 18.75 -10.60 4.08
N MET A 160 19.81 -9.81 3.90
CA MET A 160 20.42 -9.58 2.59
C MET A 160 21.11 -10.83 2.04
N ASP A 161 21.67 -11.66 2.92
CA ASP A 161 22.40 -12.86 2.55
C ASP A 161 21.44 -13.90 1.94
N GLU A 162 20.27 -14.12 2.56
CA GLU A 162 19.24 -15.00 2.01
C GLU A 162 18.69 -14.46 0.68
N GLY A 163 18.48 -13.15 0.57
CA GLY A 163 18.05 -12.51 -0.68
C GLY A 163 19.05 -12.72 -1.83
N MET A 164 20.34 -12.57 -1.55
CA MET A 164 21.41 -12.83 -2.53
C MET A 164 21.56 -14.32 -2.85
N PHE A 165 21.38 -15.21 -1.87
CA PHE A 165 21.33 -16.65 -2.08
C PHE A 165 20.18 -17.01 -3.05
N HIS A 166 18.99 -16.43 -2.84
CA HIS A 166 17.85 -16.64 -3.72
C HIS A 166 18.12 -16.15 -5.15
N LEU A 167 18.79 -15.01 -5.34
CA LEU A 167 19.19 -14.53 -6.67
C LEU A 167 20.10 -15.53 -7.41
N ILE A 168 21.02 -16.17 -6.69
CA ILE A 168 21.89 -17.20 -7.25
C ILE A 168 21.10 -18.49 -7.55
N SER A 169 20.21 -18.90 -6.63
CA SER A 169 19.37 -20.09 -6.78
C SER A 169 18.46 -20.03 -8.01
N MET A 170 17.99 -18.83 -8.39
CA MET A 170 17.17 -18.61 -9.59
C MET A 170 17.81 -19.28 -10.82
N LYS A 171 19.10 -19.03 -11.03
CA LYS A 171 19.83 -19.56 -12.18
C LYS A 171 20.26 -21.01 -11.97
N ASN A 172 20.79 -21.33 -10.80
CA ASN A 172 21.44 -22.62 -10.55
C ASN A 172 20.45 -23.77 -10.33
N ASP A 173 19.32 -23.48 -9.67
CA ASP A 173 18.37 -24.50 -9.23
C ASP A 173 17.08 -24.46 -10.08
N PHE A 174 16.73 -23.28 -10.59
CA PHE A 174 15.46 -23.06 -11.30
C PHE A 174 15.59 -22.74 -12.79
N ASP A 175 16.81 -22.60 -13.32
CA ASP A 175 17.10 -22.22 -14.71
C ASP A 175 16.43 -20.89 -15.13
N ILE A 176 16.16 -20.01 -14.17
CA ILE A 176 15.54 -18.70 -14.39
C ILE A 176 16.66 -17.67 -14.54
N ILE A 177 16.68 -17.00 -15.69
CA ILE A 177 17.62 -15.90 -15.95
C ILE A 177 17.08 -14.64 -15.27
N PRO A 178 17.85 -14.01 -14.35
CA PRO A 178 17.44 -12.76 -13.74
C PRO A 178 17.21 -11.66 -14.79
N THR A 179 16.03 -11.05 -14.73
CA THR A 179 15.64 -9.90 -15.57
C THR A 179 15.95 -8.58 -14.86
N MET A 180 15.81 -7.46 -15.57
CA MET A 180 15.91 -6.13 -14.97
C MET A 180 15.00 -5.90 -13.76
N GLU A 181 13.82 -6.53 -13.72
CA GLU A 181 12.90 -6.43 -12.57
C GLU A 181 13.48 -7.12 -11.31
N HIS A 182 14.21 -8.22 -11.48
CA HIS A 182 14.88 -8.92 -10.38
C HIS A 182 16.03 -8.07 -9.85
N HIS A 183 16.87 -7.54 -10.73
CA HIS A 183 17.97 -6.66 -10.33
C HIS A 183 17.47 -5.40 -9.62
N LEU A 184 16.39 -4.79 -10.12
CA LEU A 184 15.75 -3.65 -9.45
C LEU A 184 15.23 -4.03 -8.06
N SER A 185 14.68 -5.23 -7.91
CA SER A 185 14.18 -5.74 -6.62
C SER A 185 15.32 -5.98 -5.61
N ILE A 186 16.50 -6.40 -6.07
CA ILE A 186 17.71 -6.53 -5.23
C ILE A 186 18.22 -5.15 -4.80
N VAL A 187 18.26 -4.17 -5.70
CA VAL A 187 18.61 -2.78 -5.34
C VAL A 187 17.61 -2.22 -4.33
N GLN A 188 16.32 -2.51 -4.51
CA GLN A 188 15.28 -2.13 -3.56
C GLN A 188 15.48 -2.80 -2.19
N MET A 189 15.75 -4.11 -2.18
CA MET A 189 16.03 -4.89 -0.97
C MET A 189 17.18 -4.27 -0.16
N LEU A 190 18.36 -4.13 -0.79
CA LEU A 190 19.56 -3.55 -0.17
C LEU A 190 19.33 -2.13 0.35
N GLY A 191 18.78 -1.24 -0.50
CA GLY A 191 18.55 0.14 -0.11
C GLY A 191 17.48 0.32 0.97
N SER A 192 16.45 -0.56 1.00
CA SER A 192 15.40 -0.51 2.01
C SER A 192 15.88 -0.86 3.42
N ALA A 193 16.94 -1.67 3.53
CA ALA A 193 17.58 -2.02 4.79
C ALA A 193 18.81 -1.15 5.11
N GLY A 194 19.15 -0.17 4.25
CA GLY A 194 20.24 0.77 4.49
C GLY A 194 21.61 0.37 3.93
N TYR A 195 21.71 -0.75 3.22
CA TYR A 195 22.93 -1.23 2.54
C TYR A 195 23.17 -0.48 1.23
N LEU A 196 23.34 0.85 1.33
CA LEU A 196 23.38 1.75 0.18
C LEU A 196 24.66 1.58 -0.65
N ASP A 197 25.79 1.31 -0.01
CA ASP A 197 27.07 1.12 -0.69
C ASP A 197 27.08 -0.22 -1.46
N GLU A 198 26.53 -1.27 -0.87
CA GLU A 198 26.35 -2.58 -1.51
C GLU A 198 25.35 -2.49 -2.66
N ALA A 199 24.28 -1.70 -2.51
CA ALA A 199 23.36 -1.43 -3.60
C ALA A 199 24.08 -0.73 -4.77
N LEU A 200 24.94 0.25 -4.49
CA LEU A 200 25.74 0.94 -5.51
C LEU A 200 26.74 0.00 -6.19
N GLU A 201 27.46 -0.82 -5.41
CA GLU A 201 28.36 -1.84 -5.94
C GLU A 201 27.63 -2.82 -6.86
N PHE A 202 26.44 -3.28 -6.45
CA PHE A 202 25.60 -4.18 -7.23
C PHE A 202 25.21 -3.57 -8.59
N ILE A 203 24.83 -2.29 -8.62
CA ILE A 203 24.49 -1.57 -9.85
C ILE A 203 25.65 -1.60 -10.85
N HIS A 204 26.87 -1.34 -10.37
CA HIS A 204 28.06 -1.34 -11.21
C HIS A 204 28.46 -2.75 -11.65
N LYS A 205 28.45 -3.72 -10.73
CA LYS A 205 28.80 -5.11 -11.01
C LYS A 205 27.88 -5.76 -12.04
N MET A 206 26.60 -5.39 -12.02
CA MET A 206 25.59 -5.91 -12.94
C MET A 206 25.43 -5.04 -14.19
N HIS A 207 26.23 -3.98 -14.34
CA HIS A 207 26.22 -3.03 -15.46
C HIS A 207 24.85 -2.40 -15.73
N LEU A 208 24.19 -1.92 -14.67
CA LEU A 208 22.82 -1.38 -14.72
C LEU A 208 22.77 0.14 -14.88
N GLU A 209 23.90 0.79 -15.17
CA GLU A 209 24.06 2.25 -15.08
C GLU A 209 23.15 3.02 -16.05
N GLN A 210 22.74 2.39 -17.15
CA GLN A 210 21.84 2.99 -18.14
C GLN A 210 20.35 2.89 -17.77
N ASN A 211 20.00 2.20 -16.68
CA ASN A 211 18.61 2.01 -16.26
C ASN A 211 18.18 3.10 -15.27
N VAL A 212 17.32 4.01 -15.73
CA VAL A 212 16.84 5.12 -14.90
C VAL A 212 16.07 4.68 -13.65
N ASN A 213 15.34 3.55 -13.70
CA ASN A 213 14.52 3.10 -12.56
C ASN A 213 15.39 2.64 -11.38
N VAL A 214 16.59 2.13 -11.67
CA VAL A 214 17.56 1.69 -10.67
C VAL A 214 18.09 2.90 -9.88
N TRP A 215 18.51 3.95 -10.58
CA TRP A 215 18.95 5.20 -9.95
C TRP A 215 17.81 5.96 -9.28
N GLU A 216 16.61 5.98 -9.85
CA GLU A 216 15.41 6.55 -9.20
C GLU A 216 15.10 5.84 -7.88
N THR A 217 15.27 4.51 -7.85
CA THR A 217 15.04 3.70 -6.65
C THR A 217 16.13 3.94 -5.61
N LEU A 218 17.41 3.93 -6.00
CA LEU A 218 18.51 4.20 -5.06
C LEU A 218 18.50 5.65 -4.55
N MET A 219 18.17 6.63 -5.41
CA MET A 219 17.96 8.03 -5.02
C MET A 219 16.94 8.12 -3.87
N TYR A 220 15.76 7.52 -4.09
CA TYR A 220 14.68 7.52 -3.12
C TYR A 220 15.10 6.87 -1.81
N LEU A 221 15.67 5.66 -1.87
CA LEU A 221 16.08 4.91 -0.68
C LEU A 221 17.22 5.60 0.08
N SER A 222 18.18 6.20 -0.62
CA SER A 222 19.28 6.93 0.01
C SER A 222 18.77 8.11 0.84
N ARG A 223 17.83 8.89 0.28
CA ARG A 223 17.22 10.02 1.00
C ARG A 223 16.39 9.57 2.19
N VAL A 224 15.64 8.48 2.05
CA VAL A 224 14.88 7.87 3.14
C VAL A 224 15.83 7.44 4.28
N GLN A 225 16.94 6.79 3.96
CA GLN A 225 17.94 6.36 4.95
C GLN A 225 18.80 7.53 5.48
N GLY A 226 18.53 8.77 5.08
CA GLY A 226 19.25 9.96 5.53
C GLY A 226 20.59 10.24 4.83
N ASN A 227 21.00 9.42 3.86
CA ASN A 227 22.16 9.68 3.01
C ASN A 227 21.78 10.63 1.86
N LEU A 228 21.67 11.92 2.20
CA LEU A 228 21.27 12.96 1.26
C LEU A 228 22.28 13.14 0.12
N GLU A 229 23.58 12.98 0.40
CA GLU A 229 24.64 13.11 -0.59
C GLU A 229 24.51 12.07 -1.71
N LEU A 230 24.35 10.78 -1.36
CA LEU A 230 24.12 9.73 -2.35
C LEU A 230 22.78 9.93 -3.05
N GLY A 231 21.76 10.38 -2.32
CA GLY A 231 20.46 10.76 -2.87
C GLY A 231 20.58 11.79 -3.99
N ASP A 232 21.28 12.89 -3.74
CA ASP A 232 21.44 13.97 -4.70
C ASP A 232 22.30 13.57 -5.90
N ARG A 233 23.37 12.78 -5.68
CA ARG A 233 24.14 12.19 -6.77
C ARG A 233 23.29 11.30 -7.68
N CYS A 234 22.43 10.47 -7.10
CA CYS A 234 21.52 9.64 -7.90
C CYS A 234 20.50 10.50 -8.65
N ALA A 235 20.02 11.61 -8.07
CA ALA A 235 19.12 12.55 -8.74
C ALA A 235 19.78 13.20 -9.96
N GLU A 236 21.04 13.60 -9.86
CA GLU A 236 21.81 14.12 -11.01
C GLU A 236 21.90 13.10 -12.15
N ILE A 237 22.15 11.81 -11.81
CA ILE A 237 22.19 10.74 -12.81
C ILE A 237 20.82 10.53 -13.45
N VAL A 238 19.74 10.52 -12.66
CA VAL A 238 18.36 10.39 -13.20
C VAL A 238 18.05 11.54 -14.14
N GLU A 239 18.40 12.78 -13.79
CA GLU A 239 18.19 13.95 -14.66
C GLU A 239 18.98 13.82 -15.97
N GLN A 240 20.19 13.28 -15.93
CA GLN A 240 21.00 13.05 -17.14
C GLN A 240 20.41 11.96 -18.04
N LEU A 241 19.84 10.89 -17.46
CA LEU A 241 19.26 9.78 -18.22
C LEU A 241 17.85 10.11 -18.75
N ASP A 242 16.99 10.71 -17.93
CA ASP A 242 15.62 11.08 -18.28
C ASP A 242 15.12 12.24 -17.37
N PRO A 243 15.23 13.51 -17.84
CA PRO A 243 14.79 14.69 -17.10
C PRO A 243 13.30 14.71 -16.72
N THR A 244 12.47 13.88 -17.37
CA THR A 244 11.02 13.83 -17.12
C THR A 244 10.65 13.07 -15.85
N ARG A 245 11.61 12.33 -15.26
CA ARG A 245 11.40 11.51 -14.07
C ARG A 245 11.40 12.30 -12.77
N LEU A 246 12.03 13.47 -12.73
CA LEU A 246 12.13 14.26 -11.51
C LEU A 246 11.13 15.42 -11.53
N ASP A 247 10.25 15.45 -10.55
CA ASP A 247 9.41 16.62 -10.30
C ASP A 247 10.16 17.71 -9.51
N LYS A 248 9.53 18.87 -9.33
CA LYS A 248 10.15 20.00 -8.62
C LYS A 248 10.59 19.65 -7.20
N GLU A 249 9.83 18.78 -6.52
CA GLU A 249 10.12 18.34 -5.15
C GLU A 249 11.33 17.39 -5.14
N SER A 250 11.42 16.47 -6.10
CA SER A 250 12.53 15.52 -6.25
C SER A 250 13.83 16.24 -6.54
N LYS A 251 13.78 17.28 -7.38
CA LYS A 251 14.95 18.13 -7.68
C LYS A 251 15.39 18.97 -6.50
N ALA A 252 14.49 19.27 -5.56
CA ALA A 252 14.78 20.04 -4.37
C ALA A 252 15.31 19.19 -3.20
N GLY A 253 15.70 17.94 -3.43
CA GLY A 253 16.21 17.06 -2.36
C GLY A 253 15.11 16.39 -1.53
N LEU A 254 13.83 16.61 -1.86
CA LEU A 254 12.72 16.03 -1.11
C LEU A 254 12.49 14.57 -1.53
N VAL A 255 11.68 13.86 -0.74
CA VAL A 255 11.25 12.49 -1.00
C VAL A 255 9.79 12.50 -1.52
N PRO A 256 9.51 12.92 -2.76
CA PRO A 256 8.18 12.81 -3.33
C PRO A 256 7.92 11.42 -3.92
N VAL A 257 6.69 11.21 -4.37
CA VAL A 257 6.25 9.98 -5.04
C VAL A 257 7.01 9.82 -6.36
N ARG A 258 7.59 8.64 -6.63
CA ARG A 258 8.29 8.38 -7.91
C ARG A 258 7.39 8.71 -9.10
N ALA A 259 7.93 9.33 -10.14
CA ALA A 259 7.18 9.57 -11.37
C ALA A 259 6.74 8.25 -12.03
N SER A 260 7.51 7.18 -11.85
CA SER A 260 7.15 5.81 -12.26
C SER A 260 5.94 5.24 -11.50
N ASP A 261 5.80 5.53 -10.20
CA ASP A 261 4.60 5.14 -9.42
C ASP A 261 3.37 5.95 -9.87
N ILE A 262 3.56 7.23 -10.20
CA ILE A 262 2.51 8.08 -10.79
C ILE A 262 2.14 7.59 -12.19
N ALA A 263 3.09 7.10 -12.99
CA ALA A 263 2.89 6.55 -14.33
C ALA A 263 2.12 5.20 -14.28
N LEU A 264 2.47 4.28 -13.38
CA LEU A 264 1.70 3.05 -13.12
C LEU A 264 0.28 3.36 -12.64
N VAL A 265 0.12 4.36 -11.79
CA VAL A 265 -1.20 4.87 -11.38
C VAL A 265 -1.90 5.59 -12.55
N ARG A 266 -1.18 6.26 -13.45
CA ARG A 266 -1.71 6.92 -14.65
C ARG A 266 -2.12 5.94 -15.74
N GLU A 267 -1.42 4.83 -15.94
CA GLU A 267 -1.82 3.76 -16.87
C GLU A 267 -3.07 3.04 -16.34
N LYS A 268 -3.12 2.76 -15.02
CA LYS A 268 -4.35 2.30 -14.36
C LYS A 268 -5.49 3.33 -14.39
N LYS A 269 -5.16 4.62 -14.27
CA LYS A 269 -6.11 5.75 -14.40
C LYS A 269 -6.52 6.04 -15.84
N LEU A 270 -5.70 5.72 -16.85
CA LEU A 270 -6.07 5.91 -18.26
C LEU A 270 -7.19 4.95 -18.66
N ALA A 271 -7.28 3.79 -17.99
CA ALA A 271 -8.41 2.88 -18.08
C ALA A 271 -9.65 3.33 -17.26
N SER A 272 -9.53 4.35 -16.41
CA SER A 272 -10.56 4.82 -15.47
C SER A 272 -10.59 6.36 -15.38
N GLN A 273 -10.48 7.03 -16.53
CA GLN A 273 -10.48 8.50 -16.63
C GLN A 273 -11.85 9.06 -16.25
N ASN A 274 -12.05 9.34 -14.96
CA ASN A 274 -12.87 10.42 -14.40
C ASN A 274 -12.69 10.50 -12.86
N LEU A 275 -11.45 10.66 -12.40
CA LEU A 275 -11.12 10.75 -10.96
C LEU A 275 -10.86 12.20 -10.54
N LEU A 276 -11.93 12.98 -10.47
CA LEU A 276 -12.02 14.16 -9.63
C LEU A 276 -13.25 13.99 -8.73
N GLU A 277 -13.00 14.17 -7.42
CA GLU A 277 -13.93 14.16 -6.28
C GLU A 277 -14.14 12.83 -5.53
N ARG A 278 -13.42 12.76 -4.40
CA ARG A 278 -13.40 11.74 -3.34
C ARG A 278 -14.65 11.82 -2.45
N ARG A 279 -15.23 10.67 -2.08
CA ARG A 279 -16.12 10.53 -0.89
C ARG A 279 -15.79 9.34 0.02
N THR A 280 -14.49 9.14 0.28
CA THR A 280 -13.99 8.91 1.65
C THR A 280 -13.49 10.26 2.16
N GLN A 281 -13.83 10.68 3.39
CA GLN A 281 -13.51 12.03 3.88
C GLN A 281 -12.00 12.26 3.90
N GLY A 282 -11.49 12.96 2.88
CA GLY A 282 -10.07 13.22 2.71
C GLY A 282 -9.68 14.50 3.43
N TYR A 283 -8.65 14.44 4.26
CA TYR A 283 -8.13 15.59 4.98
C TYR A 283 -6.95 16.22 4.24
N ARG A 284 -6.85 17.55 4.32
CA ARG A 284 -5.62 18.30 4.03
C ARG A 284 -4.96 18.70 5.34
N ALA A 285 -3.66 19.02 5.31
CA ALA A 285 -3.01 19.55 6.50
C ALA A 285 -3.73 20.85 6.93
N GLY A 286 -4.08 20.96 8.21
CA GLY A 286 -4.83 22.10 8.75
C GLY A 286 -6.31 22.14 8.37
N ASP A 287 -6.88 21.06 7.85
CA ASP A 287 -8.27 21.03 7.40
C ASP A 287 -9.28 21.16 8.56
N LYS A 288 -10.20 22.13 8.41
CA LYS A 288 -11.28 22.45 9.35
C LYS A 288 -12.67 22.35 8.71
N SER A 289 -12.77 21.69 7.56
CA SER A 289 -14.03 21.56 6.80
C SER A 289 -15.01 20.55 7.39
N SER A 290 -14.56 19.70 8.33
CA SER A 290 -15.40 18.67 8.96
C SER A 290 -16.36 19.28 9.99
N PRO A 291 -17.63 18.85 10.05
CA PRO A 291 -18.54 19.22 11.14
C PRO A 291 -18.03 18.81 12.54
N ASP A 292 -17.18 17.77 12.61
CA ASP A 292 -16.59 17.28 13.86
C ASP A 292 -15.20 17.87 14.16
N THR A 293 -14.80 18.96 13.48
CA THR A 293 -13.47 19.57 13.61
C THR A 293 -13.06 19.79 15.07
N ASP A 294 -13.93 20.35 15.92
CA ASP A 294 -13.59 20.61 17.32
C ASP A 294 -13.28 19.33 18.11
N LYS A 295 -13.99 18.23 17.81
CA LYS A 295 -13.76 16.92 18.43
C LYS A 295 -12.44 16.31 17.94
N ILE A 296 -12.18 16.39 16.63
CA ILE A 296 -10.93 15.88 16.01
C ILE A 296 -9.72 16.56 16.65
N TYR A 297 -9.70 17.90 16.66
CA TYR A 297 -8.59 18.66 17.23
C TYR A 297 -8.51 18.51 18.76
N GLY A 298 -9.65 18.37 19.44
CA GLY A 298 -9.69 18.04 20.87
C GLY A 298 -9.01 16.70 21.18
N LEU A 299 -9.33 15.66 20.42
CA LEU A 299 -8.70 14.34 20.55
C LEU A 299 -7.19 14.40 20.28
N LEU A 300 -6.78 15.11 19.22
CA LEU A 300 -5.35 15.27 18.89
C LEU A 300 -4.56 16.01 19.97
N ARG A 301 -5.16 17.00 20.65
CA ARG A 301 -4.53 17.66 21.81
C ARG A 301 -4.35 16.70 22.98
N ASN A 302 -5.37 15.88 23.28
CA ASN A 302 -5.29 14.89 24.36
C ASN A 302 -4.26 13.79 24.04
N LEU A 303 -4.17 13.37 22.78
CA LEU A 303 -3.14 12.42 22.33
C LEU A 303 -1.75 13.07 22.40
N LYS A 304 -1.58 14.36 22.04
CA LYS A 304 -0.29 15.07 22.18
C LYS A 304 0.30 14.92 23.57
N ALA A 305 -0.50 15.21 24.60
CA ALA A 305 -0.06 15.16 25.99
C ALA A 305 0.42 13.75 26.37
N GLN A 306 -0.40 12.73 26.08
CA GLN A 306 -0.06 11.33 26.37
C GLN A 306 1.15 10.84 25.57
N MET A 307 1.30 11.28 24.33
CA MET A 307 2.47 10.97 23.51
C MET A 307 3.74 11.53 24.12
N ILE A 308 3.74 12.78 24.57
CA ILE A 308 4.90 13.41 25.23
C ILE A 308 5.26 12.65 26.51
N GLU A 309 4.27 12.25 27.32
CA GLU A 309 4.49 11.40 28.50
C GLU A 309 5.09 10.03 28.14
N ALA A 310 4.74 9.50 26.97
CA ALA A 310 5.30 8.26 26.42
C ALA A 310 6.65 8.45 25.70
N GLY A 311 7.25 9.64 25.73
CA GLY A 311 8.58 9.93 25.17
C GLY A 311 8.59 10.43 23.73
N TYR A 312 7.44 10.85 23.18
CA TYR A 312 7.38 11.51 21.87
C TYR A 312 8.06 12.88 21.88
N VAL A 313 8.93 13.12 20.89
CA VAL A 313 9.57 14.41 20.63
C VAL A 313 9.19 14.86 19.22
N PRO A 314 8.53 16.03 19.04
CA PRO A 314 8.18 16.53 17.72
C PRO A 314 9.41 16.81 16.85
N GLU A 315 9.42 16.28 15.63
CA GLU A 315 10.50 16.51 14.68
C GLU A 315 10.15 17.63 13.70
N THR A 316 10.38 18.89 14.09
CA THR A 316 10.01 20.07 13.28
C THR A 316 10.71 20.22 11.94
N ARG A 317 11.76 19.43 11.68
CA ARG A 317 12.42 19.32 10.36
C ARG A 317 11.45 18.94 9.23
N PHE A 318 10.31 18.32 9.55
CA PHE A 318 9.29 17.95 8.57
C PHE A 318 8.30 19.08 8.21
N VAL A 319 8.43 20.26 8.82
CA VAL A 319 7.65 21.45 8.45
C VAL A 319 8.53 22.40 7.66
N LEU A 320 8.26 22.47 6.36
CA LEU A 320 9.04 23.26 5.41
C LEU A 320 8.71 24.76 5.44
N HIS A 321 7.68 25.16 6.19
CA HIS A 321 7.33 26.57 6.34
C HIS A 321 8.35 27.25 7.25
N ASP A 322 8.87 28.40 6.83
CA ASP A 322 9.77 29.22 7.62
C ASP A 322 8.99 30.02 8.66
N VAL A 323 8.60 29.32 9.72
CA VAL A 323 7.89 29.85 10.89
C VAL A 323 8.64 29.48 12.16
N ASP A 324 8.28 30.12 13.27
CA ASP A 324 8.85 29.83 14.57
C ASP A 324 8.60 28.37 14.99
N GLN A 325 9.39 27.88 15.94
CA GLN A 325 9.37 26.48 16.36
C GLN A 325 8.01 26.04 16.92
N GLU A 326 7.31 26.91 17.63
CA GLU A 326 5.99 26.62 18.20
C GLU A 326 4.95 26.44 17.08
N SER A 327 4.95 27.35 16.10
CA SER A 327 4.13 27.24 14.89
C SER A 327 4.44 25.97 14.07
N LYS A 328 5.72 25.52 14.01
CA LYS A 328 6.08 24.25 13.35
C LYS A 328 5.50 23.05 14.10
N GLU A 329 5.56 23.04 15.43
CA GLU A 329 4.96 21.96 16.22
C GLU A 329 3.43 21.89 16.04
N GLU A 330 2.75 23.04 15.99
CA GLU A 330 1.32 23.07 15.73
C GLU A 330 0.97 22.57 14.33
N ALA A 331 1.76 22.92 13.32
CA ALA A 331 1.57 22.46 11.94
C ALA A 331 1.69 20.93 11.82
N ILE A 332 2.69 20.33 12.50
CA ILE A 332 2.84 18.87 12.60
C ILE A 332 1.59 18.22 13.17
N HIS A 333 1.04 18.81 14.24
CA HIS A 333 -0.16 18.30 14.89
C HIS A 333 -1.38 18.29 13.97
N ALA A 334 -1.41 19.17 12.97
CA ALA A 334 -2.48 19.28 12.00
C ALA A 334 -2.21 18.56 10.67
N HIS A 335 -1.19 17.69 10.58
CA HIS A 335 -0.96 16.86 9.41
C HIS A 335 -2.19 15.99 9.07
N SER A 336 -2.44 15.77 7.78
CA SER A 336 -3.65 15.11 7.30
C SER A 336 -3.79 13.67 7.80
N GLU A 337 -2.68 12.98 8.03
CA GLU A 337 -2.66 11.63 8.62
C GLU A 337 -3.22 11.63 10.04
N ARG A 338 -2.85 12.62 10.85
CA ARG A 338 -3.33 12.75 12.24
C ARG A 338 -4.80 13.08 12.28
N LEU A 339 -5.26 13.98 11.40
CA LEU A 339 -6.69 14.29 11.27
C LEU A 339 -7.51 13.07 10.84
N ALA A 340 -7.04 12.33 9.84
CA ALA A 340 -7.68 11.11 9.38
C ALA A 340 -7.72 10.03 10.48
N LEU A 341 -6.62 9.87 11.22
CA LEU A 341 -6.53 8.92 12.33
C LEU A 341 -7.49 9.27 13.46
N ALA A 342 -7.52 10.54 13.88
CA ALA A 342 -8.43 11.03 14.90
C ALA A 342 -9.90 10.86 14.50
N GLN A 343 -10.26 11.17 13.25
CA GLN A 343 -11.60 10.86 12.73
C GLN A 343 -11.89 9.36 12.76
N GLY A 344 -10.90 8.55 12.39
CA GLY A 344 -10.97 7.09 12.47
C GLY A 344 -11.32 6.63 13.88
N PHE A 345 -10.66 7.16 14.91
CA PHE A 345 -10.96 6.84 16.30
C PHE A 345 -12.36 7.26 16.74
N LEU A 346 -12.83 8.44 16.32
CA LEU A 346 -14.16 8.93 16.67
C LEU A 346 -15.30 8.13 16.03
N THR A 347 -15.06 7.52 14.87
CA THR A 347 -16.09 6.88 14.05
C THR A 347 -16.07 5.35 14.09
N SER A 348 -15.04 4.76 14.69
CA SER A 348 -14.87 3.30 14.74
C SER A 348 -15.05 2.75 16.16
N PRO A 349 -15.54 1.50 16.30
CA PRO A 349 -15.65 0.87 17.61
C PRO A 349 -14.30 0.77 18.33
N ALA A 350 -14.34 0.75 19.66
CA ALA A 350 -13.16 0.52 20.48
C ALA A 350 -12.44 -0.78 20.07
N ARG A 351 -11.10 -0.79 20.16
CA ARG A 351 -10.22 -1.93 19.84
C ARG A 351 -10.18 -2.40 18.37
N MET A 352 -11.01 -1.86 17.48
CA MET A 352 -10.94 -2.20 16.06
C MET A 352 -9.68 -1.61 15.40
N PRO A 353 -9.10 -2.21 14.35
CA PRO A 353 -8.02 -1.55 13.62
C PRO A 353 -8.49 -0.26 12.93
N VAL A 354 -7.65 0.77 12.89
CA VAL A 354 -7.90 2.00 12.11
C VAL A 354 -7.02 2.02 10.87
N ARG A 355 -7.63 2.30 9.71
CA ARG A 355 -6.94 2.35 8.42
C ARG A 355 -6.83 3.77 7.90
N VAL A 356 -5.63 4.17 7.49
CA VAL A 356 -5.36 5.49 6.89
C VAL A 356 -4.58 5.31 5.61
N THR A 357 -5.07 5.88 4.52
CA THR A 357 -4.39 5.85 3.21
C THR A 357 -3.86 7.23 2.88
N LYS A 358 -2.56 7.31 2.59
CA LYS A 358 -1.90 8.53 2.12
C LYS A 358 -1.47 8.34 0.66
N ASN A 359 -1.76 9.34 -0.16
CA ASN A 359 -1.32 9.37 -1.57
C ASN A 359 0.17 9.71 -1.72
N LEU A 360 0.79 10.24 -0.65
CA LEU A 360 2.18 10.63 -0.56
C LEU A 360 2.87 9.79 0.53
N ARG A 361 4.20 9.85 0.63
CA ARG A 361 4.94 9.27 1.75
C ARG A 361 4.49 9.91 3.07
N VAL A 362 4.22 9.08 4.09
CA VAL A 362 3.95 9.55 5.46
C VAL A 362 5.22 10.18 6.01
N CYS A 363 5.16 11.35 6.64
CA CYS A 363 6.37 11.98 7.20
C CYS A 363 6.84 11.26 8.48
N GLY A 364 8.09 11.48 8.89
CA GLY A 364 8.73 10.66 9.94
C GLY A 364 8.16 10.92 11.29
N ASP A 365 7.87 12.18 11.54
CA ASP A 365 7.12 12.57 12.71
C ASP A 365 5.73 11.90 12.75
N CYS A 366 4.96 11.92 11.65
CA CYS A 366 3.65 11.27 11.61
C CYS A 366 3.78 9.76 11.81
N HIS A 367 4.81 9.12 11.23
CA HIS A 367 5.07 7.70 11.41
C HIS A 367 5.36 7.36 12.88
N ASN A 368 6.32 8.06 13.49
CA ASN A 368 6.67 7.89 14.91
C ASN A 368 5.48 8.19 15.84
N ALA A 369 4.74 9.25 15.53
CA ALA A 369 3.53 9.61 16.27
C ALA A 369 2.47 8.51 16.20
N CYS A 370 2.17 7.98 15.02
CA CYS A 370 1.18 6.91 14.87
C CYS A 370 1.62 5.63 15.59
N LYS A 371 2.92 5.32 15.59
CA LYS A 371 3.49 4.21 16.36
C LYS A 371 3.20 4.36 17.85
N ILE A 372 3.54 5.50 18.44
CA ILE A 372 3.27 5.80 19.87
C ILE A 372 1.77 5.83 20.16
N ILE A 373 0.96 6.40 19.27
CA ILE A 373 -0.50 6.40 19.40
C ILE A 373 -1.03 4.97 19.44
N SER A 374 -0.53 4.05 18.61
CA SER A 374 -0.98 2.65 18.58
C SER A 374 -0.84 1.97 19.96
N TYR A 375 0.23 2.28 20.69
CA TYR A 375 0.46 1.85 22.07
C TYR A 375 -0.53 2.51 23.04
N ILE A 376 -0.66 3.84 22.99
CA ILE A 376 -1.54 4.60 23.89
C ILE A 376 -3.00 4.15 23.77
N VAL A 377 -3.50 3.98 22.54
CA VAL A 377 -4.91 3.61 22.32
C VAL A 377 -5.16 2.11 22.42
N GLY A 378 -4.10 1.28 22.40
CA GLY A 378 -4.21 -0.18 22.38
C GLY A 378 -4.93 -0.69 21.13
N ARG A 379 -4.64 -0.13 19.95
CA ARG A 379 -5.27 -0.47 18.67
C ARG A 379 -4.22 -0.65 17.59
N GLN A 380 -4.42 -1.63 16.71
CA GLN A 380 -3.63 -1.74 15.48
C GLN A 380 -3.99 -0.59 14.53
N LEU A 381 -2.99 0.12 14.03
CA LEU A 381 -3.13 1.12 12.99
C LEU A 381 -2.51 0.59 11.72
N ILE A 382 -3.25 0.65 10.61
CA ILE A 382 -2.76 0.19 9.31
C ILE A 382 -2.71 1.42 8.43
N MET A 383 -1.51 1.92 8.21
CA MET A 383 -1.28 3.05 7.31
C MET A 383 -0.73 2.53 6.00
N ARG A 384 -1.23 3.02 4.89
CA ARG A 384 -0.64 2.76 3.58
C ARG A 384 -0.20 4.07 2.97
N ASP A 385 1.08 4.15 2.62
CA ASP A 385 1.59 5.23 1.78
C ASP A 385 1.72 4.77 0.32
N ASN A 386 2.35 5.57 -0.52
CA ASN A 386 2.55 5.23 -1.94
C ASN A 386 3.51 4.05 -2.17
N LYS A 387 4.20 3.53 -1.15
CA LYS A 387 5.25 2.51 -1.24
C LYS A 387 4.88 1.20 -0.54
N ARG A 388 4.42 1.29 0.71
CA ARG A 388 4.22 0.14 1.58
C ARG A 388 3.11 0.35 2.59
N PHE A 389 2.77 -0.73 3.26
CA PHE A 389 1.97 -0.70 4.46
C PHE A 389 2.85 -0.50 5.68
N HIS A 390 2.25 0.09 6.70
CA HIS A 390 2.81 0.27 8.03
C HIS A 390 1.75 -0.27 8.98
N HIS A 391 1.99 -1.48 9.48
CA HIS A 391 1.14 -2.09 10.49
C HIS A 391 1.73 -1.75 11.84
N MET A 392 1.10 -0.83 12.55
CA MET A 392 1.56 -0.31 13.82
C MET A 392 0.72 -0.89 14.95
N LYS A 393 1.37 -1.54 15.91
CA LYS A 393 0.72 -2.14 17.06
C LYS A 393 1.67 -2.12 18.24
N ASP A 394 1.14 -1.78 19.42
CA ASP A 394 1.88 -1.78 20.69
C ASP A 394 3.20 -0.99 20.65
N GLY A 395 3.24 0.10 19.87
CA GLY A 395 4.44 0.96 19.79
C GLY A 395 5.51 0.46 18.84
N VAL A 396 5.21 -0.56 18.03
CA VAL A 396 6.10 -1.11 16.99
C VAL A 396 5.43 -0.95 15.63
N CYS A 397 6.22 -0.77 14.58
CA CYS A 397 5.74 -0.77 13.20
C CYS A 397 6.37 -1.93 12.43
N SER A 398 5.61 -2.56 11.54
CA SER A 398 6.08 -3.64 10.65
C SER A 398 7.26 -3.25 9.76
N CYS A 399 7.56 -1.96 9.60
CA CYS A 399 8.71 -1.47 8.84
C CYS A 399 10.02 -1.42 9.66
N ASN A 400 10.04 -1.87 10.92
CA ASN A 400 11.22 -1.89 11.80
C ASN A 400 11.93 -0.53 11.95
N ASP A 401 11.15 0.57 11.92
CA ASP A 401 11.66 1.94 12.01
C ASP A 401 12.62 2.37 10.88
N TYR A 402 12.73 1.57 9.82
CA TYR A 402 13.28 2.02 8.54
C TYR A 402 12.27 3.00 7.92
N TRP A 403 12.26 4.27 8.34
CA TRP A 403 11.30 5.29 7.87
C TRP A 403 11.90 6.29 6.91
#